data_AF-A0AAP1V5F3-F1
#
_entry.id   AF-A0AAP1V5F3-F1
#
_cell.length_a   1.000
_cell.length_b   1.000
_cell.length_c   1.000
_cell.angle_alpha   90.00
_cell.angle_beta   90.00
_cell.angle_gamma   90.00
#
_symmetry.space_group_name_H-M   'P 1'
#
loop_
_entity.id
_entity.type
_entity.pdbx_description
1 polymer ?
#
loop_
_entity_poly.entity_id
_entity_poly.type
_entity_poly.pdbx_seq_one_letter_code
_entity_poly.pdbx_strand_id
1 'polypeptide(L)'
;MAPFVHVPQGRRARSSLISTTRGRGTQARPQSSIQFHMRHPYIQAAGRLEVKARHVAAVLTVIVVGSAIAWTCSRELSRQFMAAERSPNIVIPPGYKVQIDGRAVVVSGHDRCPTDSNPSVNFWIGGRPDGDLRPTTGCVVVAPSSDSVRVQVGARGGLADETWRIEHGERDGLQVTLVRRPNGDLVVPAAN
;
A
#
# COMPACT_ATOMS: atom_id res chain seq x y z
N MET A 1 5.07 -39.50 -7.61
CA MET A 1 3.66 -39.69 -7.23
C MET A 1 2.84 -38.58 -7.88
N ALA A 2 2.09 -38.92 -8.92
CA ALA A 2 1.13 -38.06 -9.60
C ALA A 2 -0.05 -38.96 -9.97
N PRO A 3 -1.31 -38.54 -9.80
CA PRO A 3 -2.42 -39.21 -10.44
C PRO A 3 -2.93 -38.41 -11.63
N PHE A 4 -2.70 -39.01 -12.80
CA PHE A 4 -3.59 -38.98 -13.96
C PHE A 4 -5.04 -39.22 -13.52
N VAL A 5 -5.98 -38.39 -13.96
CA VAL A 5 -7.40 -38.73 -13.92
C VAL A 5 -7.93 -38.80 -15.34
N HIS A 6 -8.29 -40.02 -15.69
CA HIS A 6 -8.81 -40.50 -16.96
C HIS A 6 -10.31 -40.18 -17.05
N VAL A 7 -10.74 -39.64 -18.19
CA VAL A 7 -12.16 -39.57 -18.60
C VAL A 7 -12.60 -40.94 -19.12
N PRO A 8 -13.85 -41.37 -18.86
CA PRO A 8 -14.56 -42.07 -19.92
C PRO A 8 -16.00 -41.59 -20.14
N GLN A 9 -16.34 -41.45 -21.42
CA GLN A 9 -17.70 -41.37 -21.95
C GLN A 9 -18.38 -42.74 -21.96
N GLY A 10 -19.71 -42.71 -21.83
CA GLY A 10 -20.60 -43.50 -22.68
C GLY A 10 -21.46 -44.54 -21.98
N ARG A 11 -22.78 -44.43 -22.14
CA ARG A 11 -23.69 -45.56 -22.45
C ARG A 11 -25.07 -45.05 -22.88
N ARG A 12 -25.47 -45.44 -24.10
CA ARG A 12 -26.86 -45.56 -24.55
C ARG A 12 -27.44 -46.90 -24.06
N ALA A 13 -28.72 -46.93 -23.70
CA ALA A 13 -29.70 -48.02 -23.91
C ALA A 13 -31.07 -47.47 -23.45
N ARG A 14 -32.07 -47.31 -24.34
CA ARG A 14 -33.03 -48.29 -24.92
C ARG A 14 -34.11 -48.80 -23.95
N SER A 15 -35.34 -48.69 -24.45
CA SER A 15 -36.52 -49.56 -24.28
C SER A 15 -37.41 -49.46 -23.04
N SER A 16 -38.67 -49.04 -23.24
CA SER A 16 -39.88 -49.91 -23.28
C SER A 16 -41.14 -49.01 -23.11
N LEU A 17 -42.01 -48.88 -24.11
CA LEU A 17 -43.21 -49.72 -24.40
C LEU A 17 -44.28 -49.71 -23.31
N ILE A 18 -45.50 -49.25 -23.67
CA ILE A 18 -46.88 -49.69 -23.31
C ILE A 18 -47.81 -48.61 -23.94
N SER A 19 -48.44 -48.84 -25.10
CA SER A 19 -49.72 -49.54 -25.37
C SER A 19 -51.00 -48.81 -24.89
N THR A 20 -51.71 -48.27 -25.90
CA THR A 20 -53.17 -48.42 -26.16
C THR A 20 -54.19 -47.76 -25.23
N THR A 21 -54.95 -46.78 -25.75
CA THR A 21 -56.39 -46.97 -26.06
C THR A 21 -56.97 -45.83 -26.91
N ARG A 22 -57.96 -46.22 -27.70
CA ARG A 22 -58.63 -45.53 -28.80
C ARG A 22 -59.90 -44.86 -28.28
N GLY A 23 -60.20 -43.63 -28.72
CA GLY A 23 -61.48 -42.97 -28.46
C GLY A 23 -61.73 -41.85 -29.46
N ARG A 24 -62.55 -42.15 -30.48
CA ARG A 24 -62.99 -41.25 -31.54
C ARG A 24 -64.32 -40.63 -31.09
N GLY A 25 -64.43 -39.31 -31.04
CA GLY A 25 -65.65 -38.59 -30.71
C GLY A 25 -65.66 -37.20 -31.33
N THR A 26 -66.71 -36.90 -32.06
CA THR A 26 -66.89 -35.85 -33.07
C THR A 26 -67.46 -34.54 -32.48
N GLN A 27 -67.21 -33.41 -33.18
CA GLN A 27 -68.15 -32.29 -33.41
C GLN A 27 -68.13 -31.02 -32.51
N ALA A 28 -67.47 -29.98 -33.05
CA ALA A 28 -67.86 -28.56 -33.23
C ALA A 28 -68.67 -27.77 -32.16
N ARG A 29 -68.08 -26.68 -31.63
CA ARG A 29 -68.42 -25.26 -31.94
C ARG A 29 -67.50 -24.25 -31.20
N PRO A 30 -67.37 -22.99 -31.68
CA PRO A 30 -66.39 -22.01 -31.22
C PRO A 30 -66.96 -20.94 -30.26
N GLN A 31 -66.14 -20.44 -29.32
CA GLN A 31 -66.33 -19.20 -28.54
C GLN A 31 -64.95 -18.69 -28.10
N SER A 32 -64.40 -17.71 -28.82
CA SER A 32 -64.32 -16.28 -28.43
C SER A 32 -63.49 -15.98 -27.17
N SER A 33 -62.32 -15.34 -27.40
CA SER A 33 -61.78 -14.16 -26.70
C SER A 33 -61.82 -14.18 -25.15
N ILE A 34 -60.76 -13.97 -24.37
CA ILE A 34 -59.69 -12.97 -24.44
C ILE A 34 -58.59 -13.52 -23.51
N GLN A 35 -57.40 -13.87 -24.01
CA GLN A 35 -56.24 -14.02 -23.13
C GLN A 35 -55.58 -12.65 -22.97
N PHE A 36 -55.66 -12.09 -21.77
CA PHE A 36 -54.85 -10.95 -21.34
C PHE A 36 -53.36 -11.35 -21.37
N HIS A 37 -52.70 -11.09 -22.50
CA HIS A 37 -51.26 -11.20 -22.64
C HIS A 37 -50.58 -9.95 -22.04
N MET A 38 -50.86 -9.64 -20.76
CA MET A 38 -50.22 -8.52 -20.05
C MET A 38 -49.08 -9.05 -19.15
N ARG A 39 -48.12 -9.74 -19.77
CA ARG A 39 -46.83 -10.08 -19.18
C ARG A 39 -45.79 -10.05 -20.27
N HIS A 40 -45.21 -8.91 -20.64
CA HIS A 40 -43.92 -8.96 -21.35
C HIS A 40 -43.02 -7.70 -21.50
N PRO A 41 -43.30 -6.49 -20.98
CA PRO A 41 -42.27 -5.42 -21.02
C PRO A 41 -41.47 -5.25 -19.72
N TYR A 42 -42.07 -5.50 -18.54
CA TYR A 42 -41.41 -5.23 -17.25
C TYR A 42 -40.28 -6.20 -16.89
N ILE A 43 -40.42 -7.50 -17.23
CA ILE A 43 -39.41 -8.52 -16.92
C ILE A 43 -38.13 -8.31 -17.78
N GLN A 44 -38.29 -7.78 -18.99
CA GLN A 44 -37.15 -7.48 -19.88
C GLN A 44 -36.36 -6.23 -19.44
N ALA A 45 -37.03 -5.21 -18.90
CA ALA A 45 -36.37 -4.02 -18.36
C ALA A 45 -35.62 -4.33 -17.04
N ALA A 46 -36.22 -5.15 -16.16
CA ALA A 46 -35.59 -5.61 -14.93
C ALA A 46 -34.34 -6.47 -15.21
N GLY A 47 -34.43 -7.43 -16.15
CA GLY A 47 -33.29 -8.28 -16.50
C GLY A 47 -32.10 -7.51 -17.09
N ARG A 48 -32.34 -6.43 -17.86
CA ARG A 48 -31.26 -5.61 -18.44
C ARG A 48 -30.54 -4.77 -17.37
N LEU A 49 -31.25 -4.30 -16.34
CA LEU A 49 -30.67 -3.61 -15.18
C LEU A 49 -29.87 -4.57 -14.30
N GLU A 50 -30.36 -5.79 -14.07
CA GLU A 50 -29.62 -6.82 -13.34
C GLU A 50 -28.32 -7.23 -14.04
N VAL A 51 -28.34 -7.39 -15.36
CA VAL A 51 -27.13 -7.73 -16.13
C VAL A 51 -26.12 -6.59 -16.07
N LYS A 52 -26.55 -5.33 -16.18
CA LYS A 52 -25.66 -4.16 -16.01
C LYS A 52 -25.09 -4.09 -14.59
N ALA A 53 -25.92 -4.30 -13.56
CA ALA A 53 -25.48 -4.31 -12.18
C ALA A 53 -24.46 -5.42 -11.89
N ARG A 54 -24.66 -6.63 -12.44
CA ARG A 54 -23.70 -7.74 -12.34
C ARG A 54 -22.39 -7.43 -13.06
N HIS A 55 -22.43 -6.79 -14.23
CA HIS A 55 -21.23 -6.36 -14.94
C HIS A 55 -20.46 -5.30 -14.15
N VAL A 56 -21.15 -4.28 -13.63
CA VAL A 56 -20.52 -3.24 -12.80
C VAL A 56 -19.90 -3.86 -11.55
N ALA A 57 -20.61 -4.76 -10.86
CA ALA A 57 -20.08 -5.47 -9.69
C ALA A 57 -18.85 -6.34 -10.02
N ALA A 58 -18.85 -7.02 -11.17
CA ALA A 58 -17.71 -7.81 -11.62
C ALA A 58 -16.49 -6.92 -11.91
N VAL A 59 -16.68 -5.81 -12.63
CA VAL A 59 -15.62 -4.85 -12.94
C VAL A 59 -15.05 -4.22 -11.67
N LEU A 60 -15.91 -3.80 -10.74
CA LEU A 60 -15.47 -3.25 -9.45
C LEU A 60 -14.68 -4.28 -8.64
N THR A 61 -15.12 -5.54 -8.60
CA THR A 61 -14.37 -6.61 -7.93
C THR A 61 -12.98 -6.79 -8.54
N VAL A 62 -12.87 -6.79 -9.87
CA VAL A 62 -11.57 -6.89 -10.56
C VAL A 62 -10.67 -5.70 -10.23
N ILE A 63 -11.21 -4.48 -10.20
CA ILE A 63 -10.45 -3.28 -9.85
C ILE A 63 -9.95 -3.36 -8.40
N VAL A 64 -10.81 -3.72 -7.45
CA VAL A 64 -10.45 -3.80 -6.03
C VAL A 64 -9.40 -4.88 -5.80
N VAL A 65 -9.61 -6.08 -6.35
CA VAL A 65 -8.66 -7.20 -6.22
C VAL A 65 -7.34 -6.88 -6.92
N GLY A 66 -7.41 -6.32 -8.14
CA GLY A 66 -6.23 -5.90 -8.88
C GLY A 66 -5.43 -4.82 -8.15
N SER A 67 -6.11 -3.84 -7.54
CA SER A 67 -5.48 -2.78 -6.76
C SER A 67 -4.83 -3.33 -5.48
N ALA A 68 -5.47 -4.27 -4.80
CA ALA A 68 -4.90 -4.90 -3.60
C ALA A 68 -3.61 -5.69 -3.92
N ILE A 69 -3.60 -6.43 -5.03
CA ILE A 69 -2.41 -7.16 -5.50
C ILE A 69 -1.31 -6.19 -5.95
N ALA A 70 -1.67 -5.16 -6.71
CA ALA A 70 -0.71 -4.14 -7.13
C ALA A 70 -0.05 -3.45 -5.92
N TRP A 71 -0.82 -3.18 -4.86
CA TRP A 71 -0.33 -2.57 -3.63
C TRP A 71 0.65 -3.46 -2.86
N THR A 72 0.40 -4.78 -2.80
CA THR A 72 1.33 -5.71 -2.14
C THR A 72 2.61 -5.87 -2.97
N CYS A 73 2.49 -6.02 -4.29
CA CYS A 73 3.66 -6.08 -5.18
C CYS A 73 4.50 -4.80 -5.13
N SER A 74 3.88 -3.62 -5.10
CA SER A 74 4.62 -2.36 -5.02
C SER A 74 5.39 -2.24 -3.71
N ARG A 75 4.78 -2.63 -2.58
CA ARG A 75 5.45 -2.62 -1.27
C ARG A 75 6.63 -3.57 -1.22
N GLU A 76 6.49 -4.77 -1.77
CA GLU A 76 7.55 -5.76 -1.76
C GLU A 76 8.74 -5.31 -2.63
N LEU A 77 8.46 -4.76 -3.82
CA LEU A 77 9.51 -4.17 -4.65
C LEU A 77 10.22 -3.01 -3.93
N SER A 78 9.48 -2.10 -3.29
CA SER A 78 10.08 -1.01 -2.52
C SER A 78 10.99 -1.52 -1.39
N ARG A 79 10.59 -2.59 -0.69
CA ARG A 79 11.44 -3.21 0.34
C ARG A 79 12.72 -3.81 -0.25
N GLN A 80 12.62 -4.51 -1.37
CA GLN A 80 13.78 -5.12 -2.03
C GLN A 80 14.76 -4.07 -2.56
N PHE A 81 14.28 -2.99 -3.16
CA PHE A 81 15.14 -1.88 -3.57
C PHE A 81 15.83 -1.21 -2.37
N MET A 82 15.09 -0.94 -1.29
CA MET A 82 15.66 -0.35 -0.07
C MET A 82 16.62 -1.30 0.68
N ALA A 83 16.45 -2.61 0.55
CA ALA A 83 17.34 -3.61 1.13
C ALA A 83 18.59 -3.87 0.27
N ALA A 84 18.49 -3.69 -1.05
CA ALA A 84 19.60 -3.89 -1.98
C ALA A 84 20.50 -2.64 -2.10
N GLU A 85 19.96 -1.44 -1.91
CA GLU A 85 20.76 -0.23 -1.79
C GLU A 85 21.38 -0.11 -0.39
N ARG A 86 22.64 0.30 -0.34
CA ARG A 86 23.33 0.67 0.90
C ARG A 86 22.46 1.71 1.62
N SER A 87 22.14 1.50 2.89
CA SER A 87 21.45 2.53 3.69
C SER A 87 22.17 3.88 3.53
N PRO A 88 21.46 4.97 3.23
CA PRO A 88 22.08 6.27 3.05
C PRO A 88 22.55 6.83 4.40
N ASN A 89 23.46 7.80 4.37
CA ASN A 89 23.71 8.63 5.53
C ASN A 89 22.49 9.53 5.79
N ILE A 90 22.05 9.63 7.03
CA ILE A 90 21.01 10.59 7.42
C ILE A 90 21.70 11.91 7.76
N VAL A 91 21.26 13.00 7.13
CA VAL A 91 21.84 14.33 7.28
C VAL A 91 20.81 15.26 7.89
N ILE A 92 21.11 15.84 9.04
CA ILE A 92 20.32 16.92 9.64
C ILE A 92 21.04 18.23 9.34
N PRO A 93 20.42 19.17 8.59
CA PRO A 93 21.04 20.46 8.33
C PRO A 93 21.16 21.28 9.62
N PRO A 94 22.19 22.14 9.74
CA PRO A 94 22.26 23.06 10.86
C PRO A 94 21.03 23.96 10.88
N GLY A 95 20.52 24.28 12.07
CA GLY A 95 19.32 25.09 12.21
C GLY A 95 18.01 24.28 12.25
N TYR A 96 18.07 22.97 11.97
CA TYR A 96 16.89 22.11 12.04
C TYR A 96 16.29 22.11 13.44
N LYS A 97 14.96 22.03 13.54
CA LYS A 97 14.24 22.09 14.81
C LYS A 97 13.68 20.72 15.19
N VAL A 98 14.00 20.29 16.40
CA VAL A 98 13.48 19.07 17.02
C VAL A 98 12.67 19.40 18.26
N GLN A 99 11.79 18.51 18.68
CA GLN A 99 11.05 18.69 19.91
C GLN A 99 11.84 18.14 21.11
N ILE A 100 12.15 19.01 22.06
CA ILE A 100 12.81 18.67 23.33
C ILE A 100 12.02 19.32 24.46
N ASP A 101 11.62 18.53 25.46
CA ASP A 101 10.81 18.99 26.60
C ASP A 101 9.56 19.78 26.16
N GLY A 102 8.93 19.34 25.06
CA GLY A 102 7.74 19.97 24.47
C GLY A 102 8.02 21.24 23.66
N ARG A 103 9.27 21.68 23.50
CA ARG A 103 9.65 22.91 22.78
C ARG A 103 10.41 22.62 21.50
N ALA A 104 10.22 23.47 20.49
CA ALA A 104 11.03 23.45 19.29
C ALA A 104 12.43 24.01 19.60
N VAL A 105 13.44 23.16 19.49
CA VAL A 105 14.83 23.48 19.79
C VAL A 105 15.68 23.28 18.54
N VAL A 106 16.51 24.28 18.24
CA VAL A 106 17.44 24.23 17.12
C VAL A 106 18.60 23.30 17.45
N VAL A 107 18.96 22.46 16.49
CA VAL A 107 20.12 21.58 16.56
C VAL A 107 21.10 21.87 15.43
N SER A 108 22.36 21.62 15.71
CA SER A 108 23.48 21.67 14.76
C SER A 108 24.44 20.54 15.09
N GLY A 109 25.27 20.14 14.14
CA GLY A 109 26.32 19.15 14.36
C GLY A 109 27.71 19.75 14.28
N HIS A 110 28.69 18.87 14.18
CA HIS A 110 30.10 19.23 14.00
C HIS A 110 30.63 18.79 12.64
N ASP A 111 29.85 18.00 11.90
CA ASP A 111 30.30 17.34 10.69
C ASP A 111 30.26 18.29 9.50
N ARG A 112 31.05 17.94 8.48
CA ARG A 112 30.95 18.59 7.18
C ARG A 112 29.64 18.19 6.53
N CYS A 113 28.96 19.19 5.99
CA CYS A 113 27.74 18.97 5.24
C CYS A 113 28.07 18.31 3.89
N PRO A 114 27.42 17.19 3.52
CA PRO A 114 27.68 16.53 2.25
C PRO A 114 27.41 17.45 1.05
N THR A 115 28.25 17.38 0.04
CA THR A 115 28.06 18.13 -1.22
C THR A 115 27.14 17.40 -2.19
N ASP A 116 27.02 16.09 -2.06
CA ASP A 116 26.21 15.23 -2.91
C ASP A 116 24.70 15.33 -2.57
N SER A 117 23.86 15.43 -3.60
CA SER A 117 22.40 15.59 -3.48
C SER A 117 21.64 14.28 -3.72
N ASN A 118 22.32 13.19 -3.97
CA ASN A 118 21.72 11.89 -4.22
C ASN A 118 21.11 11.35 -2.91
N PRO A 119 19.77 11.20 -2.84
CA PRO A 119 19.11 10.68 -1.64
C PRO A 119 19.50 9.23 -1.31
N SER A 120 19.99 8.45 -2.30
CA SER A 120 20.51 7.09 -2.06
C SER A 120 21.85 7.08 -1.33
N VAL A 121 22.55 8.23 -1.23
CA VAL A 121 23.82 8.36 -0.49
C VAL A 121 23.66 9.23 0.75
N ASN A 122 22.95 10.36 0.62
CA ASN A 122 22.74 11.32 1.70
C ASN A 122 21.27 11.76 1.73
N PHE A 123 20.54 11.30 2.74
CA PHE A 123 19.15 11.65 2.95
C PHE A 123 19.03 12.86 3.88
N TRP A 124 18.55 13.99 3.35
CA TRP A 124 18.44 15.26 4.07
C TRP A 124 17.10 15.39 4.79
N ILE A 125 17.13 15.42 6.12
CA ILE A 125 15.96 15.67 6.95
C ILE A 125 15.52 17.13 6.82
N GLY A 126 14.25 17.35 6.49
CA GLY A 126 13.71 18.69 6.26
C GLY A 126 14.08 19.30 4.90
N GLY A 127 14.70 18.52 4.02
CA GLY A 127 15.18 18.98 2.72
C GLY A 127 16.60 19.54 2.78
N ARG A 128 17.26 19.55 1.62
CA ARG A 128 18.60 20.13 1.51
C ARG A 128 18.47 21.65 1.38
N PRO A 129 19.24 22.46 2.15
CA PRO A 129 19.25 23.90 1.94
C PRO A 129 19.72 24.22 0.50
N ASP A 130 18.98 25.08 -0.18
CA ASP A 130 19.26 25.50 -1.56
C ASP A 130 20.15 26.74 -1.64
N GLY A 131 20.92 26.84 -2.73
CA GLY A 131 21.73 28.03 -3.06
C GLY A 131 23.11 28.13 -2.39
N ASP A 132 23.73 29.31 -2.52
CA ASP A 132 25.09 29.62 -2.04
C ASP A 132 25.19 29.74 -0.51
N LEU A 133 24.06 29.75 0.19
CA LEU A 133 23.97 29.76 1.65
C LEU A 133 24.12 28.36 2.26
N ARG A 134 24.57 27.37 1.47
CA ARG A 134 24.82 26.01 1.94
C ARG A 134 25.91 26.03 3.00
N PRO A 135 25.59 25.65 4.24
CA PRO A 135 26.59 25.52 5.27
C PRO A 135 27.56 24.42 4.87
N THR A 136 28.87 24.68 4.96
CA THR A 136 29.92 23.70 4.68
C THR A 136 30.19 22.79 5.88
N THR A 137 29.85 23.28 7.08
CA THR A 137 30.00 22.61 8.37
C THR A 137 28.75 22.82 9.23
N GLY A 138 28.62 22.03 10.29
CA GLY A 138 27.50 22.14 11.21
C GLY A 138 26.37 21.16 10.93
N CYS A 139 26.54 20.24 9.98
CA CYS A 139 25.59 19.16 9.78
C CYS A 139 25.77 18.08 10.84
N VAL A 140 24.68 17.40 11.17
CA VAL A 140 24.71 16.14 11.90
C VAL A 140 24.65 15.04 10.85
N VAL A 141 25.71 14.24 10.72
CA VAL A 141 25.75 13.15 9.73
C VAL A 141 25.75 11.82 10.47
N VAL A 142 24.66 11.06 10.33
CA VAL A 142 24.52 9.72 10.90
C VAL A 142 24.80 8.70 9.81
N ALA A 143 25.92 8.01 9.92
CA ALA A 143 26.22 6.92 9.00
C ALA A 143 25.42 5.66 9.36
N PRO A 144 25.19 4.75 8.42
CA PRO A 144 24.43 3.51 8.65
C PRO A 144 24.98 2.61 9.76
N SER A 145 26.28 2.68 10.03
CA SER A 145 26.96 1.91 11.06
C SER A 145 27.26 2.71 12.32
N SER A 146 26.76 3.94 12.43
CA SER A 146 27.00 4.80 13.60
C SER A 146 26.04 4.43 14.72
N ASP A 147 26.57 4.12 15.91
CA ASP A 147 25.76 3.90 17.12
C ASP A 147 25.53 5.17 17.95
N SER A 148 26.23 6.25 17.59
CA SER A 148 26.10 7.54 18.26
C SER A 148 26.47 8.68 17.32
N VAL A 149 25.99 9.88 17.65
CA VAL A 149 26.32 11.12 16.94
C VAL A 149 26.43 12.28 17.91
N ARG A 150 27.36 13.21 17.65
CA ARG A 150 27.52 14.42 18.46
C ARG A 150 26.72 15.57 17.86
N VAL A 151 25.96 16.25 18.69
CA VAL A 151 25.11 17.37 18.30
C VAL A 151 25.26 18.52 19.29
N GLN A 152 25.00 19.72 18.81
CA GLN A 152 24.81 20.92 19.59
C GLN A 152 23.33 21.27 19.64
N VAL A 153 22.80 21.35 20.85
CA VAL A 153 21.39 21.62 21.13
C VAL A 153 21.28 23.02 21.72
N GLY A 154 20.34 23.82 21.23
CA GLY A 154 20.03 25.13 21.83
C GLY A 154 19.43 24.99 23.24
N ALA A 155 20.17 25.40 24.27
CA ALA A 155 19.73 25.42 25.66
C ALA A 155 19.54 26.85 26.19
N ARG A 156 18.89 27.00 27.36
CA ARG A 156 18.58 28.29 28.00
C ARG A 156 19.81 29.17 28.31
N GLY A 157 21.03 28.63 28.23
CA GLY A 157 22.30 29.35 28.46
C GLY A 157 23.28 29.33 27.29
N GLY A 158 22.88 28.85 26.10
CA GLY A 158 23.76 28.71 24.94
C GLY A 158 23.62 27.36 24.25
N LEU A 159 24.54 27.05 23.34
CA LEU A 159 24.62 25.73 22.71
C LEU A 159 25.24 24.73 23.70
N ALA A 160 24.59 23.59 23.89
CA ALA A 160 25.09 22.48 24.71
C ALA A 160 25.44 21.30 23.81
N ASP A 161 26.64 20.75 23.97
CA ASP A 161 27.04 19.52 23.29
C ASP A 161 26.39 18.30 23.93
N GLU A 162 25.75 17.47 23.11
CA GLU A 162 25.15 16.20 23.48
C GLU A 162 25.65 15.08 22.57
N THR A 163 25.77 13.88 23.13
CA THR A 163 25.99 12.66 22.34
C THR A 163 24.69 11.87 22.30
N TRP A 164 24.06 11.82 21.14
CA TRP A 164 22.84 11.06 20.93
C TRP A 164 23.17 9.63 20.54
N ARG A 165 22.37 8.68 21.04
CA ARG A 165 22.47 7.26 20.68
C ARG A 165 21.61 7.00 19.45
N ILE A 166 22.15 6.21 18.54
CA ILE A 166 21.49 5.79 17.32
C ILE A 166 21.13 4.31 17.46
N GLU A 167 19.86 4.00 17.26
CA GLU A 167 19.35 2.64 17.27
C GLU A 167 18.87 2.29 15.86
N HIS A 168 19.54 1.33 15.23
CA HIS A 168 19.13 0.79 13.93
C HIS A 168 18.24 -0.42 14.16
N GLY A 169 17.11 -0.46 13.46
CA GLY A 169 16.17 -1.57 13.54
C GLY A 169 15.39 -1.74 12.27
N GLU A 170 14.50 -2.73 12.27
CA GLU A 170 13.61 -3.00 11.16
C GLU A 170 12.16 -2.93 11.65
N ARG A 171 11.31 -2.21 10.93
CA ARG A 171 9.87 -2.15 11.18
C ARG A 171 9.13 -2.40 9.88
N ASP A 172 8.28 -3.41 9.85
CA ASP A 172 7.50 -3.80 8.67
C ASP A 172 8.37 -4.02 7.40
N GLY A 173 9.56 -4.60 7.56
CA GLY A 173 10.50 -4.83 6.45
C GLY A 173 11.23 -3.57 5.96
N LEU A 174 11.11 -2.45 6.69
CA LEU A 174 11.80 -1.19 6.39
C LEU A 174 12.86 -0.94 7.47
N GLN A 175 14.06 -0.56 7.04
CA GLN A 175 15.11 -0.08 7.94
C GLN A 175 14.65 1.24 8.58
N VAL A 176 14.70 1.30 9.91
CA VAL A 176 14.34 2.48 10.70
C VAL A 176 15.51 2.83 11.60
N THR A 177 15.90 4.11 11.57
CA THR A 177 16.89 4.66 12.49
C THR A 177 16.17 5.52 13.53
N LEU A 178 16.26 5.12 14.79
CA LEU A 178 15.76 5.88 15.93
C LEU A 178 16.91 6.64 16.58
N VAL A 179 16.66 7.88 16.97
CA VAL A 179 17.65 8.76 17.60
C VAL A 179 17.20 9.06 19.01
N ARG A 180 18.03 8.72 20.00
CA ARG A 180 17.75 8.96 21.43
C ARG A 180 18.73 9.94 22.03
N ARG A 181 18.18 10.85 22.82
CA ARG A 181 18.98 11.77 23.66
C ARG A 181 19.63 11.02 24.83
N PRO A 182 20.61 11.64 25.52
CA PRO A 182 21.25 11.06 26.70
C PRO A 182 20.28 10.71 27.84
N ASN A 183 19.17 11.45 27.94
CA ASN A 183 18.12 11.22 28.94
C ASN A 183 17.16 10.06 28.58
N GLY A 184 17.34 9.42 27.41
CA GLY A 184 16.52 8.31 26.93
C GLY A 184 15.34 8.70 26.02
N ASP A 185 15.04 10.00 25.92
CA ASP A 185 13.94 10.50 25.10
C ASP A 185 14.22 10.32 23.60
N LEU A 186 13.17 10.02 22.85
CA LEU A 186 13.22 9.95 21.40
C LEU A 186 13.25 11.35 20.79
N VAL A 187 14.18 11.59 19.88
CA VAL A 187 14.23 12.82 19.10
C VAL A 187 13.18 12.77 18.00
N VAL A 188 12.26 13.72 17.99
CA VAL A 188 11.24 13.86 16.94
C VAL A 188 11.31 15.25 16.31
N PRO A 189 10.94 15.39 15.02
CA PRO A 189 10.80 16.69 14.39
C PRO A 189 9.85 17.60 15.17
N ALA A 190 10.19 18.89 15.29
CA ALA A 190 9.22 19.86 15.79
C ALA A 190 8.10 20.05 14.76
N ALA A 191 6.85 20.09 15.23
CA ALA A 191 5.73 20.52 14.38
C ALA A 191 5.94 21.99 14.00
N ASN A 192 5.77 22.29 12.72
CA ASN A 192 5.88 23.65 12.17
C ASN A 192 4.56 24.40 12.33
#